data_AF-A0A8T0NWE8-F1
#
_entry.id   AF-A0A8T0NWE8-F1
#
_cell.length_a   1.000
_cell.length_b   1.000
_cell.length_c   1.000
_cell.angle_alpha   90.00
_cell.angle_beta   90.00
_cell.angle_gamma   90.00
#
_symmetry.space_group_name_H-M   'P 1'
#
loop_
_entity.id
_entity.type
_entity.pdbx_description
1 polymer ?
#
loop_
_entity_poly.entity_id
_entity_poly.type
_entity_poly.pdbx_seq_one_letter_code
_entity_poly.pdbx_strand_id
1 'polypeptide(L)'
;MQATYNAIVLHYRMCLSGGKDVHNALLSSVKDLARLISSYDDEVLAKRDELLQFAQSAVSGLKINAEIARLDNEISQLQQQINSMDALRATSNSNRNRTSQTTTEGFKKAVAEVRVCSRMEELILKKKSIHPGDSMETHFEKVDKLKILSESLSNSSAKTEKRIMENRLQKEESLIFRVTKTNEVSGIEKELVAEISGLEEQRDKLEAELKKVNTKLKAATVKLKKTREERDQFDEASNQIVLHLKTKEDELSRSLASCKVEASTVSAWISFLEDTWKLQSLFEELKEKQANEELDRCGVCFAKLIKHHVSACLEELSTSIDRIKTFVDNLKIFGDRSMSGEDGANSSSKQSNPRKYLEEEYLQTEKKVILLTILALLTDDKHALLIEENRDFSYNRHHQPYLQKDF
;
A
#
# COMPACT_ATOMS: atom_id res chain seq x y z
N MET A 1 -24.73 -10.93 0.53
CA MET A 1 -23.69 -9.95 0.15
C MET A 1 -24.02 -8.52 0.59
N GLN A 2 -25.22 -7.98 0.33
CA GLN A 2 -25.62 -6.65 0.83
C GLN A 2 -25.65 -6.54 2.37
N ALA A 3 -26.05 -7.61 3.07
CA ALA A 3 -26.03 -7.68 4.53
C ALA A 3 -24.59 -7.74 5.10
N THR A 4 -23.68 -8.43 4.42
CA THR A 4 -22.25 -8.50 4.74
C THR A 4 -21.55 -7.16 4.47
N TYR A 5 -21.90 -6.50 3.37
CA TYR A 5 -21.47 -5.14 3.03
C TYR A 5 -21.96 -4.13 4.08
N ASN A 6 -23.24 -4.16 4.46
CA ASN A 6 -23.77 -3.29 5.52
C ASN A 6 -23.11 -3.58 6.88
N ALA A 7 -22.82 -4.84 7.22
CA ALA A 7 -22.11 -5.18 8.45
C ALA A 7 -20.66 -4.66 8.45
N ILE A 8 -19.95 -4.74 7.33
CA ILE A 8 -18.59 -4.19 7.19
C ILE A 8 -18.62 -2.66 7.24
N VAL A 9 -19.53 -2.02 6.50
CA VAL A 9 -19.67 -0.55 6.43
C VAL A 9 -20.08 0.06 7.77
N LEU A 10 -20.98 -0.58 8.53
CA LEU A 10 -21.45 -0.05 9.82
C LEU A 10 -20.42 -0.29 10.95
N HIS A 11 -19.70 -1.41 10.92
CA HIS A 11 -18.77 -1.79 11.99
C HIS A 11 -17.38 -1.16 11.85
N TYR A 12 -16.93 -0.86 10.62
CA TYR A 12 -15.60 -0.31 10.37
C TYR A 12 -15.53 1.22 10.28
N ARG A 13 -16.65 1.93 10.16
CA ARG A 13 -16.66 3.41 10.05
C ARG A 13 -16.14 4.15 11.29
N MET A 14 -16.03 3.48 12.44
CA MET A 14 -15.57 4.09 13.70
C MET A 14 -14.36 3.38 14.34
N CYS A 15 -13.83 2.33 13.70
CA CYS A 15 -12.89 1.40 14.34
C CYS A 15 -11.63 1.16 13.51
N LEU A 16 -11.28 2.04 12.57
CA LEU A 16 -10.10 1.91 11.71
C LEU A 16 -9.04 2.97 11.98
N SER A 17 -7.77 2.58 11.90
CA SER A 17 -6.62 3.47 12.00
C SER A 17 -6.45 4.29 10.71
N GLY A 18 -5.84 5.49 10.76
CA GLY A 18 -5.44 6.25 9.57
C GLY A 18 -6.31 7.46 9.17
N GLY A 19 -7.31 7.84 9.97
CA GLY A 19 -8.11 9.04 9.71
C GLY A 19 -9.08 8.90 8.52
N LYS A 20 -9.80 10.00 8.22
CA LYS A 20 -10.95 9.98 7.31
C LYS A 20 -10.60 9.61 5.86
N ASP A 21 -9.41 9.98 5.39
CA ASP A 21 -8.97 9.73 4.01
C ASP A 21 -8.66 8.24 3.78
N VAL A 22 -7.97 7.60 4.73
CA VAL A 22 -7.70 6.15 4.70
C VAL A 22 -9.01 5.36 4.77
N HIS A 23 -9.98 5.81 5.57
CA HIS A 23 -11.29 5.18 5.66
C HIS A 23 -12.06 5.27 4.34
N ASN A 24 -12.05 6.45 3.70
CA ASN A 24 -12.73 6.64 2.42
C ASN A 24 -12.10 5.81 1.30
N ALA A 25 -10.76 5.77 1.24
CA ALA A 25 -10.02 4.96 0.27
C ALA A 25 -10.33 3.46 0.45
N LEU A 26 -10.24 2.94 1.68
CA LEU A 26 -10.57 1.54 1.97
C LEU A 26 -12.02 1.21 1.63
N LEU A 27 -12.95 2.09 1.97
CA LEU A 27 -14.36 1.91 1.67
C LEU A 27 -14.63 1.90 0.16
N SER A 28 -13.90 2.71 -0.61
CA SER A 28 -13.94 2.68 -2.08
C SER A 28 -13.42 1.35 -2.61
N SER A 29 -12.25 0.89 -2.16
CA SER A 29 -11.67 -0.38 -2.58
C SER A 29 -12.58 -1.57 -2.25
N VAL A 30 -13.20 -1.59 -1.07
CA VAL A 30 -14.16 -2.64 -0.69
C VAL A 30 -15.43 -2.59 -1.55
N LYS A 31 -15.91 -1.40 -1.93
CA LYS A 31 -17.04 -1.26 -2.88
C LYS A 31 -16.68 -1.78 -4.27
N ASP A 32 -15.47 -1.50 -4.75
CA ASP A 32 -15.02 -1.98 -6.06
C ASP A 32 -14.85 -3.50 -6.07
N LEU A 33 -14.26 -4.07 -5.01
CA LEU A 33 -14.21 -5.53 -4.81
C LEU A 33 -15.61 -6.15 -4.77
N ALA A 34 -16.56 -5.54 -4.06
CA ALA A 34 -17.95 -6.03 -4.00
C ALA A 34 -18.61 -6.01 -5.39
N ARG A 35 -18.34 -4.98 -6.21
CA ARG A 35 -18.84 -4.90 -7.59
C ARG A 35 -18.26 -6.02 -8.46
N LEU A 36 -16.95 -6.24 -8.41
CA LEU A 36 -16.25 -7.30 -9.15
C LEU A 36 -16.74 -8.71 -8.76
N ILE A 37 -16.96 -8.95 -7.48
CA ILE A 37 -17.50 -10.22 -6.97
C ILE A 37 -18.96 -10.43 -7.41
N SER A 38 -19.73 -9.35 -7.60
CA SER A 38 -21.13 -9.39 -8.04
C SER A 38 -21.29 -9.64 -9.54
N SER A 39 -20.29 -9.30 -10.37
CA SER A 39 -20.25 -9.60 -11.80
C SER A 39 -19.69 -10.99 -12.13
N TYR A 40 -19.16 -11.67 -11.12
CA TYR A 40 -18.82 -13.08 -11.23
C TYR A 40 -20.16 -13.84 -11.18
N ASP A 41 -20.48 -14.67 -12.18
CA ASP A 41 -21.65 -15.57 -12.13
C ASP A 41 -21.19 -17.00 -11.80
N ASP A 42 -20.27 -17.55 -12.60
CA ASP A 42 -19.76 -18.92 -12.47
C ASP A 42 -18.41 -19.01 -11.75
N GLU A 43 -18.32 -19.86 -10.72
CA GLU A 43 -17.08 -20.13 -9.99
C GLU A 43 -16.24 -21.20 -10.69
N VAL A 44 -15.11 -20.80 -11.30
CA VAL A 44 -14.23 -21.72 -12.05
C VAL A 44 -13.02 -22.14 -11.22
N LEU A 45 -12.16 -21.19 -10.81
CA LEU A 45 -10.93 -21.46 -10.05
C LEU A 45 -10.81 -20.62 -8.76
N ALA A 46 -11.27 -19.37 -8.77
CA ALA A 46 -11.24 -18.49 -7.60
C ALA A 46 -12.61 -18.49 -6.90
N LYS A 47 -12.66 -18.98 -5.65
CA LYS A 47 -13.89 -19.06 -4.88
C LYS A 47 -14.16 -17.75 -4.16
N ARG A 48 -15.42 -17.28 -4.16
CA ARG A 48 -15.81 -16.01 -3.50
C ARG A 48 -15.51 -16.00 -2.01
N ASP A 49 -15.75 -17.12 -1.33
CA ASP A 49 -15.50 -17.24 0.12
C ASP A 49 -14.02 -17.06 0.48
N GLU A 50 -13.12 -17.60 -0.34
CA GLU A 50 -11.67 -17.51 -0.11
C GLU A 50 -11.15 -16.08 -0.34
N LEU A 51 -11.62 -15.42 -1.42
CA LEU A 51 -11.29 -14.02 -1.69
C LEU A 51 -11.85 -13.09 -0.60
N LEU A 52 -13.05 -13.37 -0.10
CA LEU A 52 -13.66 -12.63 0.99
C LEU A 52 -12.85 -12.79 2.29
N GLN A 53 -12.36 -13.99 2.58
CA GLN A 53 -11.50 -14.24 3.72
C GLN A 53 -10.18 -13.45 3.63
N PHE A 54 -9.56 -13.37 2.45
CA PHE A 54 -8.35 -12.56 2.25
C PHE A 54 -8.61 -11.07 2.49
N ALA A 55 -9.72 -10.54 1.98
CA ALA A 55 -10.11 -9.15 2.20
C ALA A 55 -10.40 -8.87 3.69
N GLN A 56 -11.08 -9.78 4.38
CA GLN A 56 -11.35 -9.66 5.83
C GLN A 56 -10.08 -9.67 6.67
N SER A 57 -9.11 -10.55 6.37
CA SER A 57 -7.80 -10.57 7.04
C SER A 57 -7.04 -9.26 6.85
N ALA A 58 -7.01 -8.73 5.62
CA ALA A 58 -6.35 -7.46 5.32
C ALA A 58 -6.98 -6.27 6.06
N VAL A 59 -8.32 -6.19 6.07
CA VAL A 59 -9.06 -5.11 6.77
C VAL A 59 -8.90 -5.21 8.29
N SER A 60 -8.83 -6.43 8.84
CA SER A 60 -8.66 -6.64 10.28
C SER A 60 -7.34 -6.06 10.80
N GLY A 61 -6.29 -6.00 9.98
CA GLY A 61 -5.01 -5.38 10.35
C GLY A 61 -5.06 -3.86 10.53
N LEU A 62 -6.09 -3.20 10.02
CA LEU A 62 -6.30 -1.75 10.15
C LEU A 62 -7.19 -1.38 11.34
N LYS A 63 -7.72 -2.36 12.08
CA LYS A 63 -8.63 -2.13 13.21
C LYS A 63 -7.94 -1.46 14.39
N ILE A 64 -8.59 -0.44 14.99
CA ILE A 64 -8.12 0.25 16.19
C ILE A 64 -8.02 -0.78 17.33
N ASN A 65 -6.81 -0.96 17.84
CA ASN A 65 -6.55 -1.85 18.96
C ASN A 65 -6.64 -1.09 20.29
N ALA A 66 -7.63 -1.44 21.11
CA ALA A 66 -7.87 -0.82 22.41
C ALA A 66 -6.70 -1.01 23.40
N GLU A 67 -5.92 -2.08 23.25
CA GLU A 67 -4.74 -2.33 24.07
C GLU A 67 -3.58 -1.40 23.71
N ILE A 68 -3.40 -1.08 22.41
CA ILE A 68 -2.42 -0.08 21.95
C ILE A 68 -2.81 1.31 22.49
N ALA A 69 -4.10 1.68 22.44
CA ALA A 69 -4.58 2.95 22.99
C ALA A 69 -4.36 3.06 24.51
N ARG A 70 -4.48 1.96 25.25
CA ARG A 70 -4.18 1.91 26.69
C ARG A 70 -2.69 2.07 26.97
N LEU A 71 -1.83 1.40 26.20
CA LEU A 71 -0.38 1.53 26.29
C LEU A 71 0.08 2.95 25.95
N ASP A 72 -0.53 3.61 24.96
CA ASP A 72 -0.22 4.99 24.58
C ASP A 72 -0.55 5.99 25.69
N ASN A 73 -1.64 5.77 26.42
CA ASN A 73 -1.98 6.60 27.58
C ASN A 73 -0.96 6.41 28.73
N GLU A 74 -0.55 5.17 29.02
CA GLU A 74 0.46 4.88 30.05
C GLU A 74 1.85 5.43 29.67
N ILE A 75 2.24 5.31 28.40
CA ILE A 75 3.46 5.93 27.85
C ILE A 75 3.37 7.46 27.95
N SER A 76 2.23 8.06 27.60
CA SER A 76 2.03 9.52 27.68
C SER A 76 2.10 10.05 29.12
N GLN A 77 1.58 9.29 30.09
CA GLN A 77 1.67 9.62 31.52
C GLN A 77 3.12 9.56 32.02
N LEU A 78 3.87 8.51 31.66
CA LEU A 78 5.29 8.41 31.98
C LEU A 78 6.11 9.51 31.29
N GLN A 79 5.78 9.87 30.05
CA GLN A 79 6.37 10.98 29.31
C GLN A 79 6.11 12.33 30.02
N GLN A 80 4.89 12.57 30.49
CA GLN A 80 4.55 13.78 31.24
C GLN A 80 5.30 13.83 32.58
N GLN A 81 5.48 12.69 33.24
CA GLN A 81 6.28 12.58 34.45
C GLN A 81 7.75 12.91 34.16
N ILE A 82 8.35 12.40 33.08
CA ILE A 82 9.70 12.76 32.61
C ILE A 82 9.82 14.27 32.34
N ASN A 83 8.87 14.85 31.59
CA ASN A 83 8.86 16.28 31.30
C ASN A 83 8.71 17.16 32.55
N SER A 84 7.95 16.70 33.56
CA SER A 84 7.81 17.41 34.84
C SER A 84 9.10 17.36 35.67
N MET A 85 9.83 16.23 35.61
CA MET A 85 11.15 16.09 36.22
C MET A 85 12.17 17.02 35.57
N ASP A 86 12.09 17.20 34.24
CA ASP A 86 12.90 18.17 33.49
C ASP A 86 12.53 19.63 33.80
N ALA A 87 11.23 19.95 33.94
CA ALA A 87 10.76 21.30 34.30
C ALA A 87 11.18 21.72 35.73
N LEU A 88 11.14 20.78 36.69
CA LEU A 88 11.65 20.97 38.06
C LEU A 88 13.18 21.14 38.07
N ARG A 89 13.89 20.52 37.13
CA ARG A 89 15.33 20.72 36.93
C ARG A 89 15.63 22.10 36.35
N ALA A 90 14.78 22.61 35.45
CA ALA A 90 14.89 23.95 34.87
C ALA A 90 14.59 25.09 35.86
N THR A 91 13.63 24.93 36.77
CA THR A 91 13.30 25.93 37.82
C THR A 91 14.31 25.95 38.98
N SER A 92 14.91 24.80 39.31
CA SER A 92 16.01 24.72 40.28
C SER A 92 17.29 25.47 39.86
N ASN A 93 17.46 25.74 38.56
CA ASN A 93 18.57 26.54 38.03
C ASN A 93 18.32 28.07 38.09
N SER A 94 17.10 28.52 38.39
CA SER A 94 16.73 29.95 38.45
C SER A 94 16.78 30.53 39.88
N ASN A 95 16.44 29.73 40.91
CA ASN A 95 16.59 30.14 42.31
C ASN A 95 17.94 29.68 42.87
N ARG A 96 18.98 30.51 42.73
CA ARG A 96 20.22 30.40 43.51
C ARG A 96 19.98 30.82 44.97
N ASN A 97 19.13 30.10 45.70
CA ASN A 97 19.26 30.03 47.15
C ASN A 97 19.78 28.64 47.49
N ARG A 98 21.04 28.62 47.96
CA ARG A 98 21.77 27.44 48.41
C ARG A 98 20.93 26.64 49.41
N THR A 99 20.22 25.64 48.93
CA THR A 99 19.86 24.47 49.74
C THR A 99 20.78 23.35 49.28
N SER A 100 21.69 22.96 50.17
CA SER A 100 22.68 21.92 49.98
C SER A 100 21.98 20.57 49.80
N GLN A 101 21.61 20.24 48.57
CA GLN A 101 21.21 18.88 48.23
C GLN A 101 22.48 18.02 48.24
N THR A 102 22.50 16.97 49.06
CA THR A 102 23.68 16.12 49.20
C THR A 102 23.91 15.33 47.89
N THR A 103 25.17 15.12 47.48
CA THR A 103 25.56 14.41 46.24
C THR A 103 24.87 13.03 46.10
N THR A 104 24.54 12.41 47.23
CA THR A 104 23.82 11.13 47.34
C THR A 104 22.31 11.22 47.03
N GLU A 105 21.65 12.35 47.33
CA GLU A 105 20.25 12.60 46.96
C GLU A 105 20.09 12.90 45.47
N GLY A 106 21.05 13.63 44.88
CA GLY A 106 21.12 13.84 43.43
C GLY A 106 21.28 12.53 42.65
N PHE A 107 22.09 11.61 43.17
CA PHE A 107 22.26 10.27 42.60
C PHE A 107 21.00 9.39 42.74
N LYS A 108 20.33 9.38 43.90
CA LYS A 108 19.07 8.65 44.09
C LYS A 108 17.96 9.18 43.18
N LYS A 109 17.91 10.50 42.97
CA LYS A 109 17.00 11.13 42.01
C LYS A 109 17.30 10.68 40.58
N ALA A 110 18.58 10.63 40.18
CA ALA A 110 18.98 10.13 38.87
C ALA A 110 18.63 8.65 38.64
N VAL A 111 18.79 7.79 39.65
CA VAL A 111 18.40 6.36 39.56
C VAL A 111 16.88 6.18 39.46
N ALA A 112 16.10 7.02 40.14
CA ALA A 112 14.64 7.00 40.04
C ALA A 112 14.15 7.46 38.65
N GLU A 113 14.81 8.45 38.06
CA GLU A 113 14.55 8.92 36.69
C GLU A 113 14.92 7.84 35.65
N VAL A 114 16.07 7.17 35.80
CA VAL A 114 16.47 6.04 34.93
C VAL A 114 15.42 4.91 34.96
N ARG A 115 14.84 4.61 36.13
CA ARG A 115 13.80 3.57 36.26
C ARG A 115 12.51 3.91 35.52
N VAL A 116 12.12 5.18 35.49
CA VAL A 116 10.96 5.65 34.70
C VAL A 116 11.24 5.47 33.21
N CYS A 117 12.47 5.75 32.76
CA CYS A 117 12.90 5.52 31.39
C CYS A 117 12.92 4.02 31.00
N SER A 118 13.44 3.14 31.86
CA SER A 118 13.45 1.68 31.60
C SER A 118 12.04 1.09 31.55
N ARG A 119 11.12 1.59 32.38
CA ARG A 119 9.70 1.16 32.32
C ARG A 119 9.01 1.63 31.05
N MET A 120 9.33 2.82 30.58
CA MET A 120 8.83 3.32 29.30
C MET A 120 9.35 2.48 28.13
N GLU A 121 10.62 2.05 28.16
CA GLU A 121 11.22 1.13 27.18
C GLU A 121 10.52 -0.23 27.13
N GLU A 122 10.25 -0.85 28.28
CA GLU A 122 9.49 -2.11 28.34
C GLU A 122 8.08 -1.99 27.73
N LEU A 123 7.38 -0.89 28.00
CA LEU A 123 6.03 -0.65 27.45
C LEU A 123 6.08 -0.39 25.94
N ILE A 124 7.12 0.28 25.45
CA ILE A 124 7.36 0.48 24.01
C ILE A 124 7.69 -0.85 23.32
N LEU A 125 8.51 -1.71 23.94
CA LEU A 125 8.81 -3.05 23.42
C LEU A 125 7.58 -3.95 23.40
N LYS A 126 6.72 -3.86 24.42
CA LYS A 126 5.43 -4.57 24.47
C LYS A 126 4.42 -4.02 23.45
N LYS A 127 4.42 -2.71 23.18
CA LYS A 127 3.65 -2.10 22.08
C LYS A 127 4.14 -2.60 20.72
N LYS A 128 5.46 -2.77 20.56
CA LYS A 128 6.09 -3.24 19.32
C LYS A 128 5.76 -4.70 18.96
N SER A 129 5.44 -5.55 19.94
CA SER A 129 5.10 -6.96 19.70
C SER A 129 3.64 -7.22 19.31
N ILE A 130 2.77 -6.20 19.38
CA ILE A 130 1.36 -6.32 18.98
C ILE A 130 1.24 -6.08 17.48
N HIS A 131 1.05 -7.16 16.70
CA HIS A 131 0.77 -7.09 15.26
C HIS A 131 -0.72 -7.34 14.97
N PRO A 132 -1.50 -6.30 14.61
CA PRO A 132 -2.82 -6.50 14.06
C PRO A 132 -2.70 -6.84 12.56
N GLY A 133 -3.03 -8.07 12.17
CA GLY A 133 -3.12 -8.47 10.75
C GLY A 133 -2.35 -9.74 10.40
N ASP A 134 -2.24 -10.02 9.09
CA ASP A 134 -1.44 -11.11 8.56
C ASP A 134 0.06 -10.87 8.84
N SER A 135 0.82 -11.94 9.07
CA SER A 135 2.27 -11.86 9.02
C SER A 135 2.73 -11.59 7.58
N MET A 136 3.95 -11.05 7.43
CA MET A 136 4.53 -10.80 6.11
C MET A 136 4.58 -12.10 5.27
N GLU A 137 4.89 -13.23 5.89
CA GLU A 137 4.92 -14.55 5.25
C GLU A 137 3.53 -14.97 4.76
N THR A 138 2.49 -14.87 5.60
CA THR A 138 1.10 -15.19 5.21
C THR A 138 0.59 -14.26 4.11
N HIS A 139 0.99 -12.99 4.10
CA HIS A 139 0.66 -12.07 3.01
C HIS A 139 1.31 -12.53 1.69
N PHE A 140 2.60 -12.91 1.70
CA PHE A 140 3.28 -13.40 0.51
C PHE A 140 2.64 -14.67 -0.05
N GLU A 141 2.30 -15.64 0.80
CA GLU A 141 1.59 -16.86 0.38
C GLU A 141 0.24 -16.56 -0.30
N LYS A 142 -0.56 -15.64 0.26
CA LYS A 142 -1.85 -15.24 -0.32
C LYS A 142 -1.67 -14.57 -1.69
N VAL A 143 -0.68 -13.68 -1.82
CA VAL A 143 -0.37 -12.99 -3.08
C VAL A 143 0.14 -13.98 -4.14
N ASP A 144 1.02 -14.91 -3.75
CA ASP A 144 1.55 -15.93 -4.66
C ASP A 144 0.44 -16.86 -5.18
N LYS A 145 -0.46 -17.29 -4.30
CA LYS A 145 -1.65 -18.05 -4.69
C LYS A 145 -2.52 -17.32 -5.70
N LEU A 146 -2.74 -16.01 -5.52
CA LEU A 146 -3.50 -15.19 -6.47
C LEU A 146 -2.76 -15.02 -7.81
N LYS A 147 -1.42 -14.93 -7.81
CA LYS A 147 -0.62 -14.90 -9.04
C LYS A 147 -0.76 -16.19 -9.84
N ILE A 148 -0.63 -17.35 -9.17
CA ILE A 148 -0.80 -18.66 -9.80
C ILE A 148 -2.21 -18.81 -10.38
N LEU A 149 -3.24 -18.36 -9.65
CA LEU A 149 -4.63 -18.37 -10.15
C LEU A 149 -4.79 -17.47 -11.37
N SER A 150 -4.19 -16.27 -11.37
CA SER A 150 -4.20 -15.34 -12.50
C SER A 150 -3.57 -15.94 -13.75
N GLU A 151 -2.39 -16.54 -13.61
CA GLU A 151 -1.68 -17.20 -14.71
C GLU A 151 -2.47 -18.40 -15.24
N SER A 152 -3.03 -19.21 -14.35
CA SER A 152 -3.86 -20.37 -14.72
C SER A 152 -5.12 -19.95 -15.48
N LEU A 153 -5.77 -18.85 -15.07
CA LEU A 153 -6.95 -18.32 -15.73
C LEU A 153 -6.62 -17.75 -17.11
N SER A 154 -5.51 -17.03 -17.23
CA SER A 154 -4.99 -16.51 -18.50
C SER A 154 -4.68 -17.65 -19.49
N ASN A 155 -3.99 -18.69 -19.04
CA ASN A 155 -3.69 -19.88 -19.84
C ASN A 155 -4.96 -20.62 -20.29
N SER A 156 -5.95 -20.73 -19.40
CA SER A 156 -7.25 -21.33 -19.73
C SER A 156 -8.03 -20.49 -20.75
N SER A 157 -8.01 -19.16 -20.62
CA SER A 157 -8.62 -18.23 -21.59
C SER A 157 -7.98 -18.39 -22.96
N ALA A 158 -6.66 -18.29 -23.05
CA ALA A 158 -5.91 -18.43 -24.29
C ALA A 158 -6.17 -19.80 -24.97
N LYS A 159 -6.25 -20.88 -24.18
CA LYS A 159 -6.58 -22.21 -24.70
C LYS A 159 -8.00 -22.28 -25.27
N THR A 160 -8.95 -21.62 -24.61
CA THR A 160 -10.35 -21.58 -25.05
C THR A 160 -10.51 -20.70 -26.30
N GLU A 161 -9.87 -19.54 -26.33
CA GLU A 161 -9.81 -18.66 -27.50
C GLU A 161 -9.22 -19.37 -28.72
N LYS A 162 -8.12 -20.12 -28.54
CA LYS A 162 -7.53 -20.93 -29.62
C LYS A 162 -8.53 -21.95 -30.18
N ARG A 163 -9.29 -22.63 -29.32
CA ARG A 163 -10.33 -23.58 -29.74
C ARG A 163 -11.47 -22.90 -30.49
N ILE A 164 -11.86 -21.69 -30.07
CA ILE A 164 -12.87 -20.89 -30.77
C ILE A 164 -12.37 -20.49 -32.15
N MET A 165 -11.12 -20.03 -32.28
CA MET A 165 -10.55 -19.70 -33.59
C MET A 165 -10.49 -20.92 -34.51
N GLU A 166 -10.00 -22.06 -34.03
CA GLU A 166 -9.96 -23.31 -34.80
C GLU A 166 -11.36 -23.73 -35.28
N ASN A 167 -12.36 -23.66 -34.41
CA ASN A 167 -13.74 -23.96 -34.77
C ASN A 167 -14.30 -22.98 -35.82
N ARG A 168 -13.98 -21.68 -35.70
CA ARG A 168 -14.37 -20.66 -36.69
C ARG A 168 -13.73 -20.95 -38.05
N LEU A 169 -12.45 -21.35 -38.08
CA LEU A 169 -11.75 -21.72 -39.31
C LEU A 169 -12.40 -22.93 -39.98
N GLN A 170 -12.66 -24.01 -39.24
CA GLN A 170 -13.34 -25.19 -39.76
C GLN A 170 -14.74 -24.87 -40.30
N LYS A 171 -15.47 -23.97 -39.63
CA LYS A 171 -16.76 -23.48 -40.13
C LYS A 171 -16.61 -22.73 -41.45
N GLU A 172 -15.60 -21.87 -41.57
CA GLU A 172 -15.32 -21.13 -42.81
C GLU A 172 -14.94 -22.05 -43.97
N GLU A 173 -14.07 -23.03 -43.75
CA GLU A 173 -13.72 -24.06 -44.74
C GLU A 173 -14.96 -24.84 -45.20
N SER A 174 -15.84 -25.23 -44.26
CA SER A 174 -17.11 -25.90 -44.58
C SER A 174 -18.05 -25.01 -45.42
N LEU A 175 -18.11 -23.71 -45.12
CA LEU A 175 -18.89 -22.75 -45.89
C LEU A 175 -18.35 -22.59 -47.32
N ILE A 176 -17.02 -22.45 -47.47
CA ILE A 176 -16.35 -22.36 -48.77
C ILE A 176 -16.63 -23.62 -49.60
N PHE A 177 -16.46 -24.80 -49.01
CA PHE A 177 -16.76 -26.07 -49.69
C PHE A 177 -18.21 -26.12 -50.18
N ARG A 178 -19.17 -25.72 -49.34
CA ARG A 178 -20.60 -25.71 -49.70
C ARG A 178 -20.89 -24.77 -50.87
N VAL A 179 -20.31 -23.57 -50.89
CA VAL A 179 -20.47 -22.61 -52.00
C VAL A 179 -19.88 -23.19 -53.28
N THR A 180 -18.65 -23.72 -53.23
CA THR A 180 -18.00 -24.35 -54.39
C THR A 180 -18.85 -25.49 -54.94
N LYS A 181 -19.37 -26.37 -54.08
CA LYS A 181 -20.23 -27.49 -54.50
C LYS A 181 -21.56 -27.02 -55.09
N THR A 182 -22.17 -25.99 -54.52
CA THR A 182 -23.41 -25.38 -55.05
C THR A 182 -23.19 -24.81 -56.44
N ASN A 183 -22.06 -24.13 -56.66
CA ASN A 183 -21.72 -23.57 -57.97
C ASN A 183 -21.44 -24.68 -59.01
N GLU A 184 -20.75 -25.75 -58.62
CA GLU A 184 -20.53 -26.93 -59.48
C GLU A 184 -21.87 -27.56 -59.87
N VAL A 185 -22.76 -27.82 -58.91
CA VAL A 185 -24.09 -28.39 -59.16
C VAL A 185 -24.94 -27.45 -60.01
N SER A 186 -24.92 -26.14 -59.77
CA SER A 186 -25.60 -25.15 -60.60
C SER A 186 -25.05 -25.11 -62.03
N GLY A 187 -23.75 -25.32 -62.20
CA GLY A 187 -23.13 -25.48 -63.52
C GLY A 187 -23.68 -26.70 -64.26
N ILE A 188 -23.70 -27.85 -63.60
CA ILE A 188 -24.26 -29.10 -64.13
C ILE A 188 -25.75 -28.94 -64.43
N GLU A 189 -26.51 -28.29 -63.54
CA GLU A 189 -27.94 -28.04 -63.73
C GLU A 189 -28.20 -27.18 -64.97
N LYS A 190 -27.42 -26.12 -65.18
CA LYS A 190 -27.50 -25.29 -66.39
C LYS A 190 -27.14 -26.08 -67.65
N GLU A 191 -26.11 -26.93 -67.58
CA GLU A 191 -25.70 -27.79 -68.68
C GLU A 191 -26.81 -28.79 -69.05
N LEU A 192 -27.43 -29.44 -68.05
CA LEU A 192 -28.59 -30.32 -68.24
C LEU A 192 -29.81 -29.57 -68.76
N VAL A 193 -30.09 -28.36 -68.30
CA VAL A 193 -31.19 -27.52 -68.82
C VAL A 193 -30.96 -27.14 -70.29
N ALA A 194 -29.71 -26.87 -70.67
CA ALA A 194 -29.33 -26.60 -72.07
C ALA A 194 -29.45 -27.87 -72.93
N GLU A 195 -29.00 -29.02 -72.43
CA GLU A 195 -29.17 -30.33 -73.10
C GLU A 195 -30.66 -30.67 -73.26
N ILE A 196 -31.47 -30.47 -72.22
CA ILE A 196 -32.93 -30.63 -72.25
C ILE A 196 -33.52 -29.71 -73.32
N SER A 197 -33.17 -28.42 -73.35
CA SER A 197 -33.65 -27.50 -74.40
C SER A 197 -33.31 -27.99 -75.81
N GLY A 198 -32.10 -28.51 -76.04
CA GLY A 198 -31.72 -29.11 -77.32
C GLY A 198 -32.50 -30.39 -77.65
N LEU A 199 -32.79 -31.22 -76.65
CA LEU A 199 -33.66 -32.38 -76.76
C LEU A 199 -35.13 -31.99 -76.97
N GLU A 200 -35.57 -30.84 -76.45
CA GLU A 200 -36.90 -30.27 -76.67
C GLU A 200 -37.08 -29.79 -78.11
N GLU A 201 -36.04 -29.19 -78.71
CA GLU A 201 -36.02 -28.89 -80.15
C GLU A 201 -36.14 -30.17 -81.01
N GLN A 202 -35.52 -31.27 -80.58
CA GLN A 202 -35.71 -32.59 -81.19
C GLN A 202 -37.09 -33.18 -80.89
N ARG A 203 -37.65 -32.92 -79.70
CA ARG A 203 -38.99 -33.34 -79.27
C ARG A 203 -40.08 -32.63 -80.05
N ASP A 204 -39.93 -31.36 -80.39
CA ASP A 204 -40.91 -30.61 -81.20
C ASP A 204 -41.00 -31.21 -82.62
N LYS A 205 -39.88 -31.76 -83.10
CA LYS A 205 -39.83 -32.64 -84.28
C LYS A 205 -40.58 -33.97 -84.08
N LEU A 206 -40.53 -34.54 -82.88
CA LEU A 206 -41.32 -35.69 -82.43
C LEU A 206 -42.75 -35.30 -81.99
N GLU A 207 -43.12 -34.02 -81.93
CA GLU A 207 -44.44 -33.56 -81.48
C GLU A 207 -45.50 -33.79 -82.56
N ALA A 208 -45.06 -33.90 -83.82
CA ALA A 208 -45.83 -34.52 -84.88
C ALA A 208 -46.19 -36.00 -84.59
N GLU A 209 -45.38 -36.70 -83.78
CA GLU A 209 -45.67 -38.05 -83.26
C GLU A 209 -46.52 -38.02 -81.95
N LEU A 210 -46.68 -36.85 -81.29
CA LEU A 210 -47.22 -36.69 -79.92
C LEU A 210 -48.76 -36.72 -79.80
N LYS A 211 -49.50 -36.88 -80.91
CA LYS A 211 -50.90 -37.35 -80.82
C LYS A 211 -51.01 -38.67 -80.03
N LYS A 212 -49.94 -39.46 -80.00
CA LYS A 212 -49.77 -40.70 -79.22
C LYS A 212 -49.45 -40.47 -77.74
N VAL A 213 -49.00 -39.28 -77.36
CA VAL A 213 -48.51 -38.95 -76.01
C VAL A 213 -49.56 -38.20 -75.17
N ASN A 214 -50.71 -37.87 -75.75
CA ASN A 214 -51.93 -37.38 -75.08
C ASN A 214 -52.36 -38.22 -73.84
N THR A 215 -51.98 -39.50 -73.73
CA THR A 215 -52.24 -40.38 -72.57
C THR A 215 -51.28 -40.14 -71.39
N LYS A 216 -50.05 -39.66 -71.65
CA LYS A 216 -49.05 -39.30 -70.62
C LYS A 216 -49.35 -37.94 -69.98
N LEU A 217 -50.09 -37.08 -70.69
CA LEU A 217 -50.53 -35.75 -70.27
C LEU A 217 -51.30 -35.77 -68.94
N LYS A 218 -52.18 -36.75 -68.72
CA LYS A 218 -52.96 -36.90 -67.48
C LYS A 218 -52.11 -37.19 -66.23
N ALA A 219 -51.03 -37.95 -66.37
CA ALA A 219 -50.11 -38.23 -65.26
C ALA A 219 -49.22 -37.01 -64.93
N ALA A 220 -48.87 -36.22 -65.95
CA ALA A 220 -48.14 -34.96 -65.79
C ALA A 220 -48.98 -33.88 -65.09
N THR A 221 -50.31 -33.84 -65.29
CA THR A 221 -51.21 -32.90 -64.60
C THR A 221 -51.25 -33.12 -63.08
N VAL A 222 -51.26 -34.38 -62.64
CA VAL A 222 -51.18 -34.72 -61.20
C VAL A 222 -49.81 -34.37 -60.63
N LYS A 223 -48.73 -34.59 -61.40
CA LYS A 223 -47.36 -34.24 -61.00
C LYS A 223 -47.19 -32.71 -60.88
N LEU A 224 -47.72 -31.94 -61.84
CA LEU A 224 -47.75 -30.47 -61.82
C LEU A 224 -48.47 -29.91 -60.60
N LYS A 225 -49.59 -30.53 -60.19
CA LYS A 225 -50.34 -30.09 -59.01
C LYS A 225 -49.54 -30.28 -57.72
N LYS A 226 -48.86 -31.43 -57.58
CA LYS A 226 -47.94 -31.71 -56.48
C LYS A 226 -46.76 -30.73 -56.44
N THR A 227 -46.13 -30.44 -57.57
CA THR A 227 -45.01 -29.48 -57.65
C THR A 227 -45.45 -28.03 -57.36
N ARG A 228 -46.69 -27.67 -57.69
CA ARG A 228 -47.27 -26.37 -57.32
C ARG A 228 -47.50 -26.27 -55.82
N GLU A 229 -48.01 -27.31 -55.17
CA GLU A 229 -48.19 -27.36 -53.71
C GLU A 229 -46.84 -27.33 -52.97
N GLU A 230 -45.81 -28.01 -53.48
CA GLU A 230 -44.44 -27.95 -52.92
C GLU A 230 -43.80 -26.56 -53.09
N ARG A 231 -44.02 -25.91 -54.24
CA ARG A 231 -43.59 -24.52 -54.46
C ARG A 231 -44.31 -23.56 -53.50
N ASP A 232 -45.62 -23.70 -53.33
CA ASP A 232 -46.38 -22.80 -52.45
C ASP A 232 -45.97 -23.00 -50.97
N GLN A 233 -45.63 -24.24 -50.57
CA GLN A 233 -45.03 -24.52 -49.25
C GLN A 233 -43.61 -23.96 -49.12
N PHE A 234 -42.81 -23.98 -50.20
CA PHE A 234 -41.49 -23.37 -50.21
C PHE A 234 -41.57 -21.85 -50.14
N ASP A 235 -42.50 -21.23 -50.85
CA ASP A 235 -42.72 -19.78 -50.83
C ASP A 235 -43.18 -19.31 -49.44
N GLU A 236 -44.06 -20.09 -48.77
CA GLU A 236 -44.45 -19.82 -47.38
C GLU A 236 -43.26 -19.99 -46.42
N ALA A 237 -42.49 -21.08 -46.53
CA ALA A 237 -41.29 -21.28 -45.71
C ALA A 237 -40.22 -20.20 -45.96
N SER A 238 -40.08 -19.75 -47.21
CA SER A 238 -39.17 -18.68 -47.62
C SER A 238 -39.62 -17.33 -47.03
N ASN A 239 -40.91 -17.02 -47.10
CA ASN A 239 -41.46 -15.82 -46.46
C ASN A 239 -41.25 -15.81 -44.94
N GLN A 240 -41.41 -16.96 -44.28
CA GLN A 240 -41.11 -17.10 -42.85
C GLN A 240 -39.63 -16.85 -42.53
N ILE A 241 -38.72 -17.32 -43.38
CA ILE A 241 -37.27 -17.06 -43.24
C ILE A 241 -36.97 -15.56 -43.42
N VAL A 242 -37.55 -14.92 -44.44
CA VAL A 242 -37.36 -13.47 -44.69
C VAL A 242 -37.87 -12.65 -43.50
N LEU A 243 -39.02 -13.01 -42.93
CA LEU A 243 -39.58 -12.32 -41.76
C LEU A 243 -38.71 -12.50 -40.51
N HIS A 244 -38.14 -13.69 -40.31
CA HIS A 244 -37.21 -13.94 -39.22
C HIS A 244 -35.91 -13.14 -39.38
N LEU A 245 -35.33 -13.10 -40.59
CA LEU A 245 -34.12 -12.33 -40.88
C LEU A 245 -34.35 -10.83 -40.66
N LYS A 246 -35.50 -10.30 -41.11
CA LYS A 246 -35.93 -8.92 -40.85
C LYS A 246 -35.96 -8.61 -39.35
N THR A 247 -36.58 -9.50 -38.56
CA THR A 247 -36.68 -9.34 -37.10
C THR A 247 -35.29 -9.34 -36.45
N LYS A 248 -34.38 -10.20 -36.92
CA LYS A 248 -32.99 -10.25 -36.42
C LYS A 248 -32.17 -9.02 -36.80
N GLU A 249 -32.37 -8.49 -38.01
CA GLU A 249 -31.75 -7.25 -38.47
C GLU A 249 -32.17 -6.05 -37.60
N ASP A 250 -33.46 -5.95 -37.26
CA ASP A 250 -33.98 -4.90 -36.38
C ASP A 250 -33.42 -5.01 -34.95
N GLU A 251 -33.28 -6.23 -34.43
CA GLU A 251 -32.70 -6.50 -33.11
C GLU A 251 -31.21 -6.13 -33.05
N LEU A 252 -30.44 -6.49 -34.08
CA LEU A 252 -29.03 -6.11 -34.21
C LEU A 252 -28.85 -4.60 -34.37
N SER A 253 -29.72 -3.94 -35.13
CA SER A 253 -29.69 -2.48 -35.31
C SER A 253 -29.90 -1.76 -33.98
N ARG A 254 -30.79 -2.28 -33.13
CA ARG A 254 -31.01 -1.76 -31.77
C ARG A 254 -29.79 -1.96 -30.88
N SER A 255 -29.16 -3.14 -30.93
CA SER A 255 -27.93 -3.43 -30.19
C SER A 255 -26.77 -2.52 -30.62
N LEU A 256 -26.62 -2.25 -31.92
CA LEU A 256 -25.60 -1.36 -32.45
C LEU A 256 -25.78 0.08 -31.95
N ALA A 257 -27.03 0.56 -31.93
CA ALA A 257 -27.34 1.88 -31.39
C ALA A 257 -26.96 2.00 -29.91
N SER A 258 -27.26 0.98 -29.09
CA SER A 258 -26.82 0.93 -27.68
C SER A 258 -25.30 0.94 -27.54
N CYS A 259 -24.57 0.12 -28.30
CA CYS A 259 -23.10 0.11 -28.27
C CYS A 259 -22.49 1.48 -28.61
N LYS A 260 -23.08 2.22 -29.56
CA LYS A 260 -22.59 3.58 -29.89
C LYS A 260 -22.75 4.55 -28.72
N VAL A 261 -23.89 4.52 -28.03
CA VAL A 261 -24.12 5.36 -26.84
C VAL A 261 -23.16 5.01 -25.72
N GLU A 262 -22.93 3.70 -25.51
CA GLU A 262 -22.00 3.22 -24.49
C GLU A 262 -20.55 3.64 -24.78
N ALA A 263 -20.10 3.52 -26.04
CA ALA A 263 -18.78 3.99 -26.45
C ALA A 263 -18.57 5.49 -26.20
N SER A 264 -19.57 6.32 -26.51
CA SER A 264 -19.52 7.77 -26.21
C SER A 264 -19.49 8.04 -24.69
N THR A 265 -20.20 7.23 -23.91
CA THR A 265 -20.21 7.33 -22.44
C THR A 265 -18.82 7.01 -21.88
N VAL A 266 -18.23 5.89 -22.28
CA VAL A 266 -16.87 5.49 -21.85
C VAL A 266 -15.84 6.55 -22.19
N SER A 267 -15.91 7.15 -23.40
CA SER A 267 -15.02 8.24 -23.79
C SER A 267 -15.10 9.44 -22.85
N ALA A 268 -16.31 9.84 -22.41
CA ALA A 268 -16.49 10.94 -21.49
C ALA A 268 -15.91 10.64 -20.08
N TRP A 269 -16.04 9.39 -19.63
CA TRP A 269 -15.46 8.94 -18.35
C TRP A 269 -13.93 8.94 -18.37
N ILE A 270 -13.31 8.56 -19.49
CA ILE A 270 -11.85 8.61 -19.64
C ILE A 270 -11.37 10.06 -19.49
N SER A 271 -11.96 11.01 -20.22
CA SER A 271 -11.56 12.42 -20.13
C SER A 271 -11.72 12.98 -18.70
N PHE A 272 -12.80 12.65 -18.01
CA PHE A 272 -13.02 13.07 -16.62
C PHE A 272 -11.93 12.55 -15.67
N LEU A 273 -11.54 11.29 -15.78
CA LEU A 273 -10.53 10.68 -14.92
C LEU A 273 -9.14 11.29 -15.17
N GLU A 274 -8.78 11.52 -16.43
CA GLU A 274 -7.51 12.14 -16.80
C GLU A 274 -7.38 13.57 -16.26
N ASP A 275 -8.45 14.37 -16.35
CA ASP A 275 -8.45 15.74 -15.86
C ASP A 275 -8.43 15.83 -14.33
N THR A 276 -9.14 14.92 -13.66
CA THR A 276 -9.13 14.82 -12.18
C THR A 276 -7.74 14.43 -11.67
N TRP A 277 -7.06 13.50 -12.34
CA TRP A 277 -5.71 13.08 -11.98
C TRP A 277 -4.71 14.23 -12.06
N LYS A 278 -4.74 15.03 -13.14
CA LYS A 278 -3.89 16.23 -13.29
C LYS A 278 -4.07 17.21 -12.13
N LEU A 279 -5.33 17.44 -11.71
CA LEU A 279 -5.64 18.34 -10.61
C LEU A 279 -5.10 17.83 -9.26
N GLN A 280 -5.19 16.53 -9.04
CA GLN A 280 -4.72 15.89 -7.81
C GLN A 280 -3.19 15.91 -7.71
N SER A 281 -2.48 15.66 -8.81
CA SER A 281 -1.01 15.75 -8.86
C SER A 281 -0.51 17.16 -8.54
N LEU A 282 -1.17 18.20 -9.05
CA LEU A 282 -0.81 19.60 -8.77
C LEU A 282 -1.00 19.96 -7.29
N PHE A 283 -2.01 19.42 -6.63
CA PHE A 283 -2.28 19.69 -5.21
C PHE A 283 -1.25 19.02 -4.29
N GLU A 284 -0.83 17.79 -4.61
CA GLU A 284 0.15 17.07 -3.82
C GLU A 284 1.54 17.71 -3.92
N GLU A 285 1.93 18.19 -5.12
CA GLU A 285 3.19 18.92 -5.31
C GLU A 285 3.23 20.22 -4.48
N LEU A 286 2.08 20.90 -4.29
CA LEU A 286 1.98 22.12 -3.50
C LEU A 286 2.16 21.83 -1.99
N LYS A 287 1.59 20.72 -1.52
CA LYS A 287 1.63 20.29 -0.11
C LYS A 287 3.02 19.83 0.31
N GLU A 288 3.73 19.13 -0.57
CA GLU A 288 5.11 18.69 -0.34
C GLU A 288 6.07 19.88 -0.20
N LYS A 289 5.91 20.92 -1.04
CA LYS A 289 6.69 22.16 -0.93
C LYS A 289 6.49 22.85 0.42
N GLN A 290 5.25 22.95 0.89
CA GLN A 290 4.93 23.56 2.18
C GLN A 290 5.53 22.79 3.37
N ALA A 291 5.50 21.45 3.35
CA ALA A 291 6.05 20.63 4.42
C ALA A 291 7.58 20.76 4.54
N ASN A 292 8.28 20.85 3.41
CA ASN A 292 9.74 21.03 3.38
C ASN A 292 10.17 22.38 3.96
N GLU A 293 9.43 23.47 3.67
CA GLU A 293 9.68 24.80 4.24
C GLU A 293 9.50 24.84 5.78
N GLU A 294 8.57 24.06 6.33
CA GLU A 294 8.35 23.96 7.78
C GLU A 294 9.45 23.15 8.50
N LEU A 295 9.96 22.10 7.85
CA LEU A 295 11.01 21.24 8.38
C LEU A 295 12.35 21.98 8.52
N ASP A 296 12.71 22.78 7.51
CA ASP A 296 13.89 23.64 7.54
C ASP A 296 13.82 24.65 8.70
N ARG A 297 12.63 25.21 8.97
CA ARG A 297 12.43 26.14 10.10
C ARG A 297 12.61 25.46 11.45
N CYS A 298 12.28 24.17 11.55
CA CYS A 298 12.42 23.36 12.76
C CYS A 298 13.90 23.00 13.05
N GLY A 299 14.67 22.64 12.01
CA GLY A 299 16.11 22.35 12.14
C GLY A 299 16.91 23.53 12.72
N VAL A 300 16.58 24.75 12.32
CA VAL A 300 17.18 25.99 12.85
C VAL A 300 16.89 26.20 14.35
N CYS A 301 15.76 25.72 14.86
CA CYS A 301 15.41 25.79 16.28
C CYS A 301 16.20 24.78 17.13
N PHE A 302 16.37 23.56 16.65
CA PHE A 302 17.14 22.51 17.36
C PHE A 302 18.63 22.86 17.50
N ALA A 303 19.25 23.41 16.46
CA ALA A 303 20.64 23.85 16.51
C ALA A 303 20.89 24.95 17.57
N LYS A 304 19.93 25.84 17.79
CA LYS A 304 20.01 26.88 18.84
C LYS A 304 19.96 26.29 20.25
N LEU A 305 19.18 25.23 20.45
CA LEU A 305 18.99 24.58 21.75
C LEU A 305 20.24 23.79 22.18
N ILE A 306 20.82 23.03 21.25
CA ILE A 306 22.05 22.26 21.51
C ILE A 306 23.21 23.19 21.89
N LYS A 307 23.36 24.30 21.17
CA LYS A 307 24.38 25.32 21.46
C LYS A 307 24.27 25.86 22.89
N HIS A 308 23.06 26.10 23.39
CA HIS A 308 22.84 26.64 24.73
C HIS A 308 23.28 25.67 25.85
N HIS A 309 22.94 24.39 25.75
CA HIS A 309 23.25 23.40 26.76
C HIS A 309 24.74 23.03 26.81
N VAL A 310 25.40 22.95 25.66
CA VAL A 310 26.85 22.71 25.58
C VAL A 310 27.63 23.88 26.16
N SER A 311 27.23 25.13 25.88
CA SER A 311 27.88 26.31 26.46
C SER A 311 27.73 26.39 27.98
N ALA A 312 26.54 26.08 28.53
CA ALA A 312 26.33 26.10 29.98
C ALA A 312 27.16 25.03 30.72
N CYS A 313 27.32 23.85 30.12
CA CYS A 313 28.13 22.77 30.67
C CYS A 313 29.62 23.13 30.70
N LEU A 314 30.11 23.80 29.64
CA LEU A 314 31.51 24.25 29.53
C LEU A 314 31.88 25.26 30.63
N GLU A 315 31.01 26.22 30.93
CA GLU A 315 31.22 27.26 31.96
C GLU A 315 31.28 26.66 33.38
N GLU A 316 30.40 25.70 33.68
CA GLU A 316 30.34 25.07 35.00
C GLU A 316 31.50 24.09 35.24
N LEU A 317 31.97 23.44 34.18
CA LEU A 317 33.19 22.63 34.19
C LEU A 317 34.43 23.50 34.41
N SER A 318 34.55 24.63 33.71
CA SER A 318 35.66 25.58 33.86
C SER A 318 35.77 26.11 35.29
N THR A 319 34.64 26.53 35.88
CA THR A 319 34.57 26.99 37.27
C THR A 319 34.99 25.90 38.29
N SER A 320 34.65 24.63 38.00
CA SER A 320 34.98 23.50 38.88
C SER A 320 36.47 23.13 38.77
N ILE A 321 37.05 23.20 37.58
CA ILE A 321 38.50 23.01 37.35
C ILE A 321 39.32 24.10 38.07
N ASP A 322 38.91 25.36 37.99
CA ASP A 322 39.62 26.46 38.65
C ASP A 322 39.56 26.38 40.19
N ARG A 323 38.45 25.87 40.74
CA ARG A 323 38.35 25.55 42.17
C ARG A 323 39.30 24.42 42.57
N ILE A 324 39.39 23.35 41.77
CA ILE A 324 40.35 22.27 42.02
C ILE A 324 41.80 22.80 42.02
N LYS A 325 42.19 23.62 41.02
CA LYS A 325 43.52 24.25 40.99
C LYS A 325 43.79 25.05 42.27
N THR A 326 42.81 25.86 42.69
CA THR A 326 42.90 26.67 43.92
C THR A 326 43.05 25.80 45.18
N PHE A 327 42.34 24.67 45.27
CA PHE A 327 42.49 23.75 46.40
C PHE A 327 43.85 23.04 46.40
N VAL A 328 44.35 22.63 45.22
CA VAL A 328 45.67 22.01 45.06
C VAL A 328 46.79 22.96 45.46
N ASP A 329 46.72 24.23 45.03
CA ASP A 329 47.73 25.24 45.38
C ASP A 329 47.73 25.56 46.88
N ASN A 330 46.55 25.67 47.49
CA ASN A 330 46.44 25.86 48.94
C ASN A 330 46.96 24.66 49.75
N LEU A 331 46.74 23.43 49.27
CA LEU A 331 47.26 22.21 49.91
C LEU A 331 48.79 22.10 49.82
N LYS A 332 49.41 22.58 48.72
CA LYS A 332 50.87 22.66 48.58
C LYS A 332 51.52 23.58 49.62
N ILE A 333 50.89 24.73 49.94
CA ILE A 333 51.38 25.67 50.96
C ILE A 333 51.48 25.01 52.35
N PHE A 334 50.57 24.08 52.68
CA PHE A 334 50.62 23.30 53.91
C PHE A 334 51.64 22.15 53.88
N GLY A 335 52.05 21.70 52.69
CA GLY A 335 53.18 20.78 52.51
C GLY A 335 54.52 21.44 52.81
N ASP A 336 54.70 22.68 52.36
CA ASP A 336 55.97 23.41 52.49
C ASP A 336 56.19 24.04 53.87
N ARG A 337 55.12 24.35 54.62
CA ARG A 337 55.21 24.93 55.98
C ARG A 337 55.45 23.90 57.10
N SER A 338 55.45 22.59 56.81
CA SER A 338 55.63 21.52 57.80
C SER A 338 57.11 21.13 58.04
N MET A 339 58.08 21.91 57.54
CA MET A 339 59.52 21.70 57.76
C MET A 339 60.20 22.97 58.29
N SER A 340 59.65 23.62 59.32
CA SER A 340 60.43 24.45 60.24
C SER A 340 59.56 24.85 61.44
N GLY A 341 59.96 24.47 62.65
CA GLY A 341 59.25 24.85 63.88
C GLY A 341 59.62 24.00 65.09
N GLU A 342 60.74 24.37 65.71
CA GLU A 342 61.08 24.06 67.11
C GLU A 342 59.99 24.56 68.09
N ASP A 343 59.85 23.76 69.15
CA ASP A 343 59.50 24.07 70.55
C ASP A 343 58.34 25.01 70.95
N GLY A 344 57.63 24.59 72.01
CA GLY A 344 57.04 25.52 72.97
C GLY A 344 55.53 25.47 73.17
N ALA A 345 55.13 24.72 74.20
CA ALA A 345 53.88 24.67 74.97
C ALA A 345 52.79 25.79 74.87
N ASN A 346 51.56 25.30 75.08
CA ASN A 346 50.35 25.92 75.68
C ASN A 346 49.52 26.91 74.86
N SER A 347 48.34 26.47 74.41
CA SER A 347 47.05 26.82 75.03
C SER A 347 45.87 26.30 74.20
N SER A 348 44.79 25.96 74.88
CA SER A 348 43.57 25.40 74.32
C SER A 348 42.86 26.35 73.34
N SER A 349 42.65 25.92 72.10
CA SER A 349 41.41 26.21 71.38
C SER A 349 41.12 25.09 70.37
N LYS A 350 39.87 24.63 70.35
CA LYS A 350 39.36 23.71 69.33
C LYS A 350 39.35 24.44 67.99
N GLN A 351 40.42 24.31 67.21
CA GLN A 351 40.44 24.74 65.82
C GLN A 351 40.68 23.49 64.97
N SER A 352 39.71 23.12 64.14
CA SER A 352 39.83 21.97 63.23
C SER A 352 41.06 22.14 62.36
N ASN A 353 41.89 21.10 62.24
CA ASN A 353 43.09 21.13 61.41
C ASN A 353 42.72 21.60 59.97
N PRO A 354 43.14 22.80 59.54
CA PRO A 354 42.68 23.42 58.30
C PRO A 354 43.04 22.61 57.04
N ARG A 355 44.12 21.81 57.11
CA ARG A 355 44.51 20.88 56.03
C ARG A 355 43.48 19.77 55.81
N LYS A 356 42.95 19.20 56.89
CA LYS A 356 41.97 18.09 56.84
C LYS A 356 40.60 18.56 56.30
N TYR A 357 40.27 19.84 56.52
CA TYR A 357 39.09 20.49 55.94
C TYR A 357 39.26 20.73 54.42
N LEU A 358 40.43 21.18 53.99
CA LEU A 358 40.76 21.35 52.56
C LEU A 358 40.78 20.01 51.79
N GLU A 359 41.29 18.94 52.40
CA GLU A 359 41.29 17.59 51.81
C GLU A 359 39.87 17.03 51.65
N GLU A 360 38.96 17.28 52.60
CA GLU A 360 37.55 16.87 52.48
C GLU A 360 36.80 17.68 51.41
N GLU A 361 36.98 19.02 51.36
CA GLU A 361 36.39 19.87 50.32
C GLU A 361 36.94 19.55 48.91
N TYR A 362 38.22 19.17 48.81
CA TYR A 362 38.84 18.65 47.59
C TYR A 362 38.16 17.34 47.15
N LEU A 363 38.00 16.38 48.06
CA LEU A 363 37.39 15.07 47.76
C LEU A 363 35.89 15.19 47.37
N GLN A 364 35.16 16.14 47.96
CA GLN A 364 33.77 16.45 47.56
C GLN A 364 33.69 17.15 46.20
N THR A 365 34.63 18.05 45.90
CA THR A 365 34.72 18.73 44.59
C THR A 365 35.13 17.74 43.50
N GLU A 366 36.03 16.80 43.79
CA GLU A 366 36.43 15.71 42.89
C GLU A 366 35.24 14.78 42.56
N LYS A 367 34.44 14.38 43.57
CA LYS A 367 33.18 13.65 43.35
C LYS A 367 32.20 14.43 42.47
N LYS A 368 32.13 15.76 42.61
CA LYS A 368 31.29 16.63 41.78
C LYS A 368 31.80 16.73 40.34
N VAL A 369 33.12 16.77 40.16
CA VAL A 369 33.75 16.73 38.82
C VAL A 369 33.53 15.38 38.14
N ILE A 370 33.67 14.26 38.84
CA ILE A 370 33.37 12.93 38.28
C ILE A 370 31.90 12.85 37.82
N LEU A 371 30.95 13.41 38.59
CA LEU A 371 29.52 13.42 38.23
C LEU A 371 29.20 14.33 37.03
N LEU A 372 29.82 15.52 36.95
CA LEU A 372 29.70 16.43 35.82
C LEU A 372 30.33 15.86 34.55
N THR A 373 31.46 15.14 34.68
CA THR A 373 32.13 14.45 33.57
C THR A 373 31.31 13.27 33.06
N ILE A 374 30.62 12.52 33.94
CA ILE A 374 29.68 11.45 33.52
C ILE A 374 28.44 12.05 32.80
N LEU A 375 27.94 13.21 33.25
CA LEU A 375 26.83 13.92 32.58
C LEU A 375 27.21 14.44 31.18
N ALA A 376 28.44 14.97 31.03
CA ALA A 376 28.98 15.41 29.75
C ALA A 376 29.20 14.24 28.77
N LEU A 377 29.70 13.09 29.25
CA LEU A 377 29.85 11.88 28.45
C LEU A 377 28.51 11.29 28.01
N LEU A 378 27.44 11.36 28.83
CA LEU A 378 26.09 10.91 28.44
C LEU A 378 25.43 11.82 27.37
N THR A 379 25.82 13.09 27.30
CA THR A 379 25.40 14.00 26.22
C THR A 379 26.24 13.86 24.94
N ASP A 380 27.47 13.33 25.05
CA ASP A 380 28.38 13.09 23.92
C ASP A 380 28.20 11.68 23.30
N ASP A 381 27.89 10.64 24.10
CA ASP A 381 27.60 9.28 23.60
C ASP A 381 26.32 9.23 22.75
N LYS A 382 25.35 10.11 23.02
CA LYS A 382 24.19 10.32 22.14
C LYS A 382 24.51 11.14 20.90
N HIS A 383 25.59 11.92 20.89
CA HIS A 383 26.09 12.61 19.70
C HIS A 383 26.98 11.68 18.84
N ALA A 384 27.69 10.73 19.45
CA ALA A 384 28.48 9.70 18.76
C ALA A 384 27.59 8.69 18.03
N LEU A 385 26.50 8.23 18.66
CA LEU A 385 25.48 7.39 18.02
C LEU A 385 24.78 8.09 16.85
N LEU A 386 24.56 9.42 16.90
CA LEU A 386 23.95 10.18 15.80
C LEU A 386 24.91 10.49 14.63
N ILE A 387 26.22 10.39 14.83
CA ILE A 387 27.24 10.63 13.78
C ILE A 387 27.67 9.30 13.12
N GLU A 388 27.69 8.17 13.84
CA GLU A 388 27.93 6.86 13.21
C GLU A 388 26.74 6.39 12.35
N GLU A 389 25.48 6.60 12.79
CA GLU A 389 24.29 6.24 12.00
C GLU A 389 24.14 7.06 10.69
N ASN A 390 24.73 8.27 10.63
CA ASN A 390 24.73 9.11 9.43
C ASN A 390 25.90 8.83 8.46
N ARG A 391 26.97 8.13 8.89
CA ARG A 391 28.04 7.67 7.99
C ARG A 391 27.65 6.43 7.21
N ASP A 392 26.93 5.49 7.83
CA ASP A 392 26.46 4.27 7.16
C ASP A 392 25.39 4.54 6.09
N PHE A 393 24.72 5.70 6.16
CA PHE A 393 23.77 6.15 5.13
C PHE A 393 24.45 6.79 3.90
N SER A 394 25.69 7.24 4.03
CA SER A 394 26.49 7.82 2.93
C SER A 394 27.29 6.75 2.17
N TYR A 395 27.73 5.68 2.83
CA TYR A 395 28.53 4.62 2.20
C TYR A 395 27.69 3.68 1.31
N ASN A 396 26.41 3.46 1.66
CA ASN A 396 25.47 2.66 0.86
C ASN A 396 24.93 3.36 -0.40
N ARG A 397 25.27 4.64 -0.64
CA ARG A 397 24.86 5.37 -1.85
C ARG A 397 25.92 5.36 -2.96
N HIS A 398 27.13 4.84 -2.71
CA HIS A 398 28.22 4.87 -3.68
C HIS A 398 28.64 3.51 -4.25
N HIS A 399 28.03 2.41 -3.80
CA HIS A 399 28.26 1.10 -4.40
C HIS A 399 26.97 0.28 -4.52
N GLN A 400 26.28 0.39 -5.66
CA GLN A 400 25.90 -0.72 -6.55
C GLN A 400 25.02 -0.24 -7.73
N PRO A 401 24.97 -0.97 -8.85
CA PRO A 401 25.35 -0.42 -10.15
C PRO A 401 24.16 -0.05 -11.03
N TYR A 402 24.46 0.80 -12.02
CA TYR A 402 23.68 1.00 -13.23
C TYR A 402 23.24 -0.33 -13.84
N LEU A 403 21.94 -0.65 -13.77
CA LEU A 403 21.30 -1.62 -14.65
C LEU A 403 19.94 -1.08 -15.12
N GLN A 404 20.03 -0.47 -16.31
CA GLN A 404 19.21 -0.77 -17.49
C GLN A 404 17.72 -0.37 -17.49
N LYS A 405 17.48 0.75 -18.18
CA LYS A 405 16.32 0.96 -19.04
C LYS A 405 16.20 -0.20 -20.04
N ASP A 406 15.00 -0.75 -20.19
CA ASP A 406 14.29 -0.95 -21.46
C ASP A 406 13.09 -1.89 -21.22
N PHE A 407 11.89 -1.33 -21.26
CA PHE A 407 10.69 -1.87 -21.92
C PHE A 407 9.64 -0.75 -22.06
#